data_AF-A0A432YD69-F1
#
_entry.id   AF-A0A432YD69-F1
#
_cell.length_a   1.000
_cell.length_b   1.000
_cell.length_c   1.000
_cell.angle_alpha   90.00
_cell.angle_beta   90.00
_cell.angle_gamma   90.00
#
_symmetry.space_group_name_H-M   'P 1'
#
loop_
_entity.id
_entity.type
_entity.pdbx_description
1 polymer ?
#
loop_
_entity_poly.entity_id
_entity_poly.type
_entity_poly.pdbx_seq_one_letter_code
_entity_poly.pdbx_strand_id
1 'polypeptide(L)' 'MTGLRVTLSVVCLSLLINGCTYRGAYQEMQREQLRQCVEEQGIPYHECLERTNKSYDEYMRERQEVINNQ' A
#
# COMPACT_ATOMS: atom_id res chain seq x y z
N MET A 1 28.66 13.34 -26.45
CA MET A 1 28.46 13.90 -25.09
C MET A 1 26.99 14.04 -24.68
N THR A 2 26.03 14.13 -25.60
CA THR A 2 24.58 14.23 -25.30
C THR A 2 23.98 12.93 -24.75
N GLY A 3 24.34 11.77 -25.30
CA GLY A 3 23.82 10.46 -24.86
C GLY A 3 24.11 10.11 -23.40
N LEU A 4 25.32 10.46 -22.91
CA LEU A 4 25.73 10.20 -21.52
C LEU A 4 24.92 11.01 -20.49
N ARG A 5 24.47 12.21 -20.87
CA ARG A 5 23.67 13.08 -19.99
C ARG A 5 22.23 12.58 -19.89
N VAL A 6 21.68 12.05 -20.98
CA VAL A 6 20.35 11.45 -21.01
C VAL A 6 20.32 10.16 -20.20
N THR A 7 21.30 9.27 -20.40
CA THR A 7 21.38 8.02 -19.61
C THR A 7 21.53 8.29 -18.12
N LEU A 8 22.36 9.26 -17.72
CA LEU A 8 22.49 9.65 -16.31
C LEU A 8 21.16 10.17 -15.72
N SER A 9 20.44 10.98 -16.49
CA SER A 9 19.15 11.53 -16.07
C SER A 9 18.09 10.43 -15.88
N VAL A 10 18.04 9.46 -16.79
CA VAL A 10 17.11 8.31 -16.71
C VAL A 10 17.44 7.42 -15.51
N VAL A 11 18.72 7.17 -15.23
CA VAL A 11 19.15 6.40 -14.05
C VAL A 11 18.82 7.12 -12.74
N CYS A 12 19.00 8.44 -12.68
CA CYS A 12 18.59 9.20 -11.50
C CYS A 12 17.08 9.19 -11.29
N LEU A 13 16.28 9.28 -12.36
CA LEU A 13 14.82 9.22 -12.28
C LEU A 13 14.31 7.86 -11.81
N SER A 14 14.92 6.74 -12.25
CA SER A 14 14.49 5.40 -11.83
C SER A 14 14.74 5.12 -10.34
N LEU A 15 15.78 5.72 -9.74
CA LEU A 15 16.05 5.60 -8.31
C LEU A 15 14.99 6.30 -7.45
N LEU A 16 14.41 7.40 -7.93
CA LEU A 16 13.37 8.16 -7.20
C LEU A 16 12.04 7.40 -7.10
N ILE A 17 11.74 6.53 -8.07
CA ILE A 17 10.48 5.75 -8.10
C ILE A 17 10.48 4.60 -7.08
N ASN A 18 11.66 4.20 -6.58
CA ASN A 18 11.77 3.19 -5.52
C ASN A 18 11.32 3.72 -4.14
N GLY A 19 11.02 5.01 -4.02
CA GLY A 19 10.51 5.62 -2.78
C GLY A 19 9.04 5.29 -2.47
N CYS A 20 8.28 4.75 -3.42
CA CYS A 20 6.92 4.24 -3.15
C CYS A 20 7.01 2.96 -2.32
N THR A 21 7.08 3.10 -1.00
CA THR A 21 7.08 1.95 -0.10
C THR A 21 5.70 1.30 -0.06
N TYR A 22 5.66 -0.04 -0.05
CA TYR A 22 4.43 -0.80 0.15
C TYR A 22 3.71 -0.42 1.45
N ARG A 23 4.48 -0.01 2.47
CA ARG A 23 3.94 0.46 3.75
C ARG A 23 3.19 1.78 3.62
N GLY A 24 3.74 2.74 2.86
CA GLY A 24 3.06 4.01 2.58
C GLY A 24 1.77 3.80 1.79
N ALA A 25 1.80 2.96 0.75
CA ALA A 25 0.60 2.60 0.00
C ALA A 25 -0.46 1.92 0.88
N TYR A 26 -0.04 1.00 1.76
CA TYR A 26 -0.95 0.35 2.70
C TYR A 26 -1.57 1.32 3.70
N GLN A 27 -0.79 2.26 4.26
CA GLN A 27 -1.31 3.25 5.21
C GLN A 27 -2.39 4.13 4.59
N GLU A 28 -2.19 4.59 3.36
CA GLU A 28 -3.21 5.39 2.66
C GLU A 28 -4.46 4.56 2.33
N MET A 29 -4.29 3.30 1.92
CA MET A 29 -5.41 2.37 1.74
C MET A 29 -6.19 2.16 3.04
N GLN A 30 -5.50 1.93 4.15
CA GLN A 30 -6.10 1.71 5.47
C GLN A 30 -6.88 2.94 5.96
N ARG A 31 -6.34 4.16 5.75
CA ARG A 31 -7.06 5.40 6.06
C ARG A 31 -8.37 5.52 5.29
N GLU A 32 -8.35 5.20 4.00
CA GLU A 32 -9.54 5.29 3.15
C GLU A 32 -10.59 4.27 3.57
N GLN A 33 -10.20 3.02 3.85
CA GLN A 33 -11.11 2.03 4.40
C GLN A 33 -11.72 2.47 5.73
N LEU A 34 -10.93 3.09 6.60
CA LEU A 34 -11.42 3.59 7.89
C LEU A 34 -12.47 4.69 7.69
N ARG A 35 -12.26 5.55 6.69
CA ARG A 35 -13.22 6.59 6.30
C ARG A 35 -14.53 5.98 5.79
N GLN A 36 -14.44 4.93 4.97
CA GLN A 36 -15.61 4.19 4.48
C GLN A 36 -16.37 3.54 5.62
N CYS A 37 -15.68 2.97 6.63
CA CYS A 37 -16.36 2.44 7.80
C CYS A 37 -17.20 3.52 8.49
N VAL A 38 -16.65 4.72 8.72
CA VAL A 38 -17.39 5.82 9.37
C VAL A 38 -18.62 6.26 8.58
N GLU A 39 -18.64 6.06 7.26
CA GLU A 39 -19.79 6.34 6.40
C GLU A 39 -20.90 5.28 6.55
N GLU A 40 -20.52 4.03 6.84
CA GLU A 40 -21.46 2.92 7.13
C GLU A 40 -21.95 2.98 8.59
N GLN A 41 -23.15 3.52 8.81
CA GLN A 41 -23.77 3.55 10.14
C GLN A 41 -24.26 2.15 10.59
N GLY A 42 -24.14 1.83 11.89
CA GLY A 42 -24.78 0.67 12.52
C GLY A 42 -23.91 -0.57 12.66
N ILE A 43 -24.49 -1.77 12.60
CA ILE A 43 -23.78 -3.07 12.64
C ILE A 43 -22.63 -3.19 11.62
N PRO A 44 -22.76 -2.73 10.35
CA PRO A 44 -21.65 -2.81 9.39
C PRO A 44 -20.41 -2.02 9.82
N TYR A 45 -20.56 -1.00 10.67
CA TYR A 45 -19.44 -0.21 11.21
C TYR A 45 -18.41 -1.08 11.95
N HIS A 46 -18.88 -1.95 12.85
CA HIS A 46 -18.00 -2.73 13.71
C HIS A 46 -17.24 -3.80 12.92
N GLU A 47 -17.94 -4.48 12.01
CA GLU A 47 -17.36 -5.50 11.13
C GLU A 47 -16.40 -4.89 10.09
N CYS A 48 -16.67 -3.67 9.64
CA CYS A 48 -15.76 -2.90 8.80
C CYS A 48 -14.47 -2.53 9.57
N LEU A 49 -14.63 -1.96 10.77
CA LEU A 49 -13.51 -1.59 11.64
C LEU A 49 -12.59 -2.77 11.95
N GLU A 50 -13.16 -3.93 12.28
CA GLU A 50 -12.40 -5.13 12.63
C GLU A 50 -11.54 -5.61 11.44
N ARG A 51 -12.06 -5.51 10.22
CA ARG A 51 -11.32 -5.84 8.99
C ARG A 51 -10.21 -4.83 8.67
N THR A 52 -10.46 -3.55 8.92
CA THR A 52 -9.50 -2.46 8.62
C THR A 52 -8.40 -2.33 9.67
N ASN A 53 -8.60 -2.81 10.90
CA ASN A 53 -7.64 -2.69 12.01
C ASN A 53 -6.46 -3.67 11.96
N LYS A 54 -6.22 -4.35 10.82
CA LYS A 54 -5.06 -5.22 10.65
C LYS A 54 -3.76 -4.42 10.69
N SER A 55 -2.71 -5.05 11.22
CA SER A 55 -1.36 -4.47 11.12
C SER A 55 -0.80 -4.69 9.72
N TYR A 56 0.12 -3.82 9.28
CA TYR A 56 0.82 -3.99 8.00
C TYR A 56 1.50 -5.36 7.87
N ASP A 57 2.14 -5.83 8.95
CA ASP A 57 2.88 -7.09 8.94
C ASP A 57 1.94 -8.30 8.81
N GLU A 58 0.79 -8.25 9.48
CA GLU A 58 -0.26 -9.26 9.36
C GLU A 58 -0.86 -9.28 7.95
N TYR A 59 -1.18 -8.11 7.39
CA TYR A 59 -1.63 -7.98 6.01
C TYR A 59 -0.63 -8.58 5.00
N MET A 60 0.66 -8.28 5.18
CA MET A 60 1.71 -8.80 4.30
C MET A 60 1.89 -10.31 4.43
N ARG A 61 1.77 -10.86 5.65
CA ARG A 61 1.82 -12.30 5.88
C ARG A 61 0.66 -13.03 5.19
N GLU A 62 -0.57 -12.58 5.41
CA GLU A 62 -1.76 -13.15 4.75
C GLU A 62 -1.64 -13.08 3.23
N ARG A 63 -1.18 -11.93 2.71
CA ARG A 63 -0.95 -11.76 1.27
C ARG A 63 0.07 -12.75 0.73
N GLN A 64 1.15 -12.98 1.47
CA GLN A 64 2.19 -13.93 1.07
C GLN A 64 1.68 -15.37 1.14
N GLU A 65 0.85 -15.71 2.12
CA GLU A 65 0.21 -17.04 2.22
C GLU A 65 -0.72 -17.31 1.03
N VAL A 66 -1.51 -16.33 0.60
CA VAL A 66 -2.35 -16.46 -0.60
C VAL A 66 -1.50 -16.67 -1.86
N ILE A 67 -0.41 -15.92 -2.01
CA ILE A 67 0.50 -16.04 -3.15
C ILE A 67 1.22 -17.40 -3.16
N ASN A 68 1.63 -17.91 -2.00
CA ASN A 68 2.39 -19.14 -1.88
C ASN A 68 1.51 -20.41 -1.99
N ASN A 69 0.22 -20.30 -1.71
CA ASN A 69 -0.75 -21.40 -1.79
C ASN A 69 -1.48 -21.49 -3.13
N GLN A 70 -1.02 -20.74 -4.15
CA GLN A 70 -1.54 -20.75 -5.51
C GLN A 70 -0.53 -21.39 -6.47
#